data_AF-A0A2K8WPV5-F1
#
_entry.id   AF-A0A2K8WPV5-F1
#
_cell.length_a   1.000
_cell.length_b   1.000
_cell.length_c   1.000
_cell.angle_alpha   90.00
_cell.angle_beta   90.00
_cell.angle_gamma   90.00
#
_symmetry.space_group_name_H-M   'P 1'
#
loop_
_entity.id
_entity.type
_entity.pdbx_description
1 polymer ?
#
loop_
_entity_poly.entity_id
_entity_poly.type
_entity_poly.pdbx_seq_one_letter_code
_entity_poly.pdbx_strand_id
1 'polypeptide(L)'
;MGGEEIGFDGGKKVKGRKRTILVDTMGLVLDLCVHGAKRSDHQGMKLLAQNTSQFWACLKIIWVDSTFAGKEFIAKIQREFGWKLEHVKKTDEEPGFTVIPKRWVVERTYSWFGHYRRLSKDYEFLPTTSEMMIFASMIHIMLRRFERQSQNI
;
A
#
# COMPACT_ATOMS: atom_id res chain seq x y z
N MET A 1 -9.50 -10.92 19.13
CA MET A 1 -8.10 -11.29 18.80
C MET A 1 -7.46 -10.11 18.09
N GLY A 2 -6.26 -9.76 18.50
CA GLY A 2 -5.44 -8.66 17.99
C GLY A 2 -4.48 -8.24 19.10
N GLY A 3 -3.21 -8.07 18.77
CA GLY A 3 -2.16 -7.75 19.74
C GLY A 3 -2.21 -6.30 20.22
N GLU A 4 -1.16 -5.89 20.93
CA GLU A 4 -1.05 -4.56 21.55
C GLU A 4 -1.08 -3.41 20.53
N GLU A 5 -0.70 -3.68 19.27
CA GLU A 5 -0.66 -2.67 18.21
C GLU A 5 -1.99 -2.48 17.46
N ILE A 6 -3.12 -2.52 18.16
CA ILE A 6 -4.41 -2.11 17.60
C ILE A 6 -4.65 -0.62 17.88
N GLY A 7 -5.14 0.11 16.88
CA GLY A 7 -5.56 1.51 17.02
C GLY A 7 -7.04 1.71 16.70
N PHE A 8 -7.54 2.91 16.96
CA PHE A 8 -8.88 3.33 16.57
C PHE A 8 -8.79 4.33 15.42
N ASP A 9 -9.51 4.06 14.34
CA ASP A 9 -9.69 4.97 13.21
C ASP A 9 -10.92 5.84 13.48
N GLY A 10 -10.71 7.14 13.75
CA GLY A 10 -11.79 8.07 14.04
C GLY A 10 -12.69 8.38 12.82
N GLY A 11 -12.16 8.29 11.60
CA GLY A 11 -12.92 8.55 10.38
C GLY A 11 -13.87 7.40 10.06
N LYS A 12 -13.38 6.16 10.20
CA LYS A 12 -14.18 4.94 9.97
C LYS A 12 -14.93 4.47 11.22
N LYS A 13 -14.62 5.04 12.39
CA LYS A 13 -15.15 4.66 13.71
C LYS A 13 -14.98 3.17 14.04
N VAL A 14 -13.83 2.60 13.65
CA VAL A 14 -13.53 1.16 13.86
C VAL A 14 -12.17 0.98 14.53
N LYS A 15 -12.05 -0.09 15.33
CA LYS A 15 -10.76 -0.54 15.87
C LYS A 15 -10.10 -1.49 14.88
N GLY A 16 -8.79 -1.37 14.71
CA GLY A 16 -8.02 -2.29 13.89
C GLY A 16 -6.60 -1.82 13.60
N ARG A 17 -6.03 -2.38 12.53
CA ARG A 17 -4.75 -1.98 11.95
C ARG A 17 -4.95 -1.49 10.53
N LYS A 18 -4.08 -0.58 10.12
CA LYS A 18 -3.93 -0.13 8.75
C LYS A 18 -2.79 -0.89 8.10
N ARG A 19 -2.92 -1.12 6.80
CA ARG A 19 -1.89 -1.68 5.93
C ARG A 19 -1.49 -0.54 5.00
N THR A 20 -0.22 -0.16 5.01
CA THR A 20 0.34 0.78 4.03
C THR A 20 1.21 -0.04 3.09
N ILE A 21 0.83 -0.11 1.82
CA ILE A 21 1.53 -0.95 0.83
C ILE A 21 2.16 -0.08 -0.25
N LEU A 22 3.34 -0.49 -0.71
CA LEU A 22 4.00 -0.02 -1.91
C LEU A 22 3.92 -1.12 -2.96
N VAL A 23 3.43 -0.78 -4.14
CA VAL A 23 3.25 -1.72 -5.24
C VAL A 23 3.87 -1.20 -6.52
N ASP A 24 4.26 -2.10 -7.41
CA ASP A 24 4.66 -1.77 -8.77
C ASP A 24 3.46 -1.46 -9.68
N THR A 25 3.72 -1.22 -10.97
CA THR A 25 2.69 -0.93 -11.97
C THR A 25 1.73 -2.11 -12.25
N MET A 26 2.14 -3.33 -11.92
CA MET A 26 1.37 -4.56 -12.06
C MET A 26 0.59 -4.92 -10.78
N GLY A 27 0.76 -4.14 -9.70
CA GLY A 27 0.14 -4.36 -8.40
C GLY A 27 0.86 -5.39 -7.52
N LEU A 28 2.10 -5.77 -7.88
CA LEU A 28 2.94 -6.63 -7.04
C LEU A 28 3.51 -5.81 -5.89
N VAL A 29 3.45 -6.35 -4.68
CA VAL A 29 3.96 -5.67 -3.48
C VAL A 29 5.48 -5.63 -3.52
N LEU A 30 6.03 -4.42 -3.42
CA LEU A 30 7.46 -4.16 -3.25
C LEU A 30 7.83 -4.12 -1.77
N ASP A 31 7.03 -3.42 -0.98
CA ASP A 31 7.18 -3.36 0.46
C ASP A 31 5.86 -2.94 1.13
N LEU A 32 5.75 -3.11 2.44
CA LEU A 32 4.58 -2.74 3.20
C LEU A 32 4.90 -2.51 4.68
N CYS A 33 3.98 -1.84 5.37
CA CYS A 33 3.97 -1.81 6.83
C CYS A 33 2.54 -1.97 7.35
N VAL A 34 2.39 -2.80 8.39
CA VAL A 34 1.15 -2.95 9.15
C VAL A 34 1.32 -2.24 10.48
N HIS A 35 0.39 -1.33 10.80
CA HIS A 35 0.45 -0.54 12.02
C HIS A 35 -0.94 -0.27 12.58
N GLY A 36 -1.01 0.09 13.87
CA GLY A 36 -2.28 0.46 14.52
C GLY A 36 -3.06 1.56 13.76
N ALA A 37 -4.39 1.45 13.73
CA ALA A 37 -5.24 2.35 12.95
C ALA A 37 -5.33 3.80 13.48
N LYS A 38 -4.76 4.06 14.68
CA LYS A 38 -4.63 5.42 15.25
C LYS A 38 -3.69 6.30 14.41
N ARG A 39 -2.72 5.70 13.72
CA ARG A 39 -1.78 6.45 12.89
C ARG A 39 -2.48 6.99 11.64
N SER A 40 -2.12 8.22 11.27
CA SER A 40 -2.57 8.79 10.01
C SER A 40 -1.87 8.10 8.83
N ASP A 41 -2.43 8.26 7.63
CA ASP A 41 -1.86 7.63 6.44
C ASP A 41 -0.47 8.23 6.12
N HIS A 42 -0.26 9.52 6.41
CA HIS A 42 1.07 10.17 6.36
C HIS A 42 2.08 9.52 7.30
N GLN A 43 1.67 9.17 8.52
CA GLN A 43 2.54 8.45 9.46
C GLN A 43 2.84 7.03 8.97
N GLY A 44 1.88 6.36 8.36
CA GLY A 44 2.07 5.06 7.70
C GLY A 44 3.08 5.12 6.56
N MET A 45 2.95 6.10 5.66
CA MET A 45 3.91 6.35 4.57
C MET A 45 5.31 6.67 5.10
N LYS A 46 5.42 7.46 6.17
CA LYS A 46 6.73 7.74 6.78
C LYS A 46 7.37 6.46 7.34
N LEU A 47 6.60 5.63 8.03
CA LEU A 47 7.09 4.37 8.60
C LEU A 47 7.54 3.41 7.49
N LEU A 48 6.75 3.29 6.43
CA LEU A 48 7.11 2.54 5.23
C LEU A 48 8.43 3.06 4.65
N ALA A 49 8.53 4.36 4.35
CA ALA A 49 9.72 4.95 3.73
C ALA A 49 10.98 4.79 4.61
N GLN A 50 10.85 4.88 5.94
CA GLN A 50 11.95 4.65 6.87
C GLN A 50 12.53 3.25 6.75
N ASN A 51 11.67 2.24 6.61
CA ASN A 51 12.10 0.84 6.52
C ASN A 51 12.57 0.48 5.11
N THR A 52 11.98 1.10 4.10
CA THR A 52 12.01 0.64 2.70
C THR A 52 13.01 1.41 1.84
N SER A 53 13.16 2.72 2.04
CA SER A 53 13.82 3.62 1.07
C SER A 53 15.25 3.22 0.71
N GLN A 54 16.02 2.71 1.67
CA GLN A 54 17.39 2.25 1.46
C GLN A 54 17.49 1.05 0.50
N PHE A 55 16.48 0.19 0.46
CA PHE A 55 16.45 -0.99 -0.40
C PHE A 55 16.00 -0.66 -1.82
N TRP A 56 15.31 0.48 -1.99
CA TRP A 56 14.69 0.88 -3.26
C TRP A 56 15.21 2.23 -3.75
N ALA A 57 16.53 2.42 -3.73
CA ALA A 57 17.19 3.64 -4.21
C ALA A 57 16.95 3.92 -5.71
N CYS A 58 16.53 2.91 -6.48
CA CYS A 58 16.20 3.04 -7.89
C CYS A 58 14.78 3.60 -8.14
N LEU A 59 13.88 3.59 -7.13
CA LEU A 59 12.52 4.11 -7.30
C LEU A 59 12.56 5.63 -7.53
N LYS A 60 12.17 6.04 -8.74
CA LYS A 60 12.21 7.45 -9.15
C LYS A 60 10.91 8.20 -8.88
N ILE A 61 9.77 7.51 -8.96
CA ILE A 61 8.44 8.12 -8.86
C ILE A 61 7.53 7.18 -8.07
N ILE A 62 6.81 7.72 -7.10
CA ILE A 62 5.76 7.03 -6.37
C ILE A 62 4.47 7.82 -6.55
N TRP A 63 3.50 7.19 -7.20
CA TRP A 63 2.18 7.77 -7.36
C TRP A 63 1.36 7.65 -6.08
N VAL A 64 0.73 8.75 -5.70
CA VAL A 64 -0.10 8.83 -4.49
C VAL A 64 -1.45 9.46 -4.79
N ASP A 65 -2.44 9.15 -3.97
CA ASP A 65 -3.77 9.74 -4.05
C ASP A 65 -3.81 11.13 -3.35
N SER A 66 -5.01 11.71 -3.29
CA SER A 66 -5.23 13.02 -2.68
C SER A 66 -4.92 13.07 -1.18
N THR A 67 -4.90 11.94 -0.49
CA THR A 67 -4.58 11.86 0.93
C THR A 67 -3.14 12.33 1.18
N PHE A 68 -2.23 12.11 0.23
CA PHE A 68 -0.81 12.45 0.34
C PHE A 68 -0.41 13.71 -0.46
N ALA A 69 -1.37 14.45 -1.03
CA ALA A 69 -1.12 15.56 -1.95
C ALA A 69 -0.55 16.84 -1.31
N GLY A 70 -0.38 16.89 0.01
CA GLY A 70 0.13 18.05 0.72
C GLY A 70 1.57 18.39 0.29
N LYS A 71 1.80 19.59 -0.25
CA LYS A 71 3.11 20.02 -0.76
C LYS A 71 4.23 19.87 0.25
N GLU A 72 3.99 20.24 1.51
CA GLU A 72 4.95 20.10 2.60
C GLU A 72 5.30 18.63 2.87
N PHE A 73 4.30 17.75 2.84
CA PHE A 73 4.49 16.32 3.06
C PHE A 73 5.32 15.70 1.91
N ILE A 74 4.99 16.03 0.66
CA ILE A 74 5.75 15.58 -0.52
C ILE A 74 7.21 16.03 -0.43
N ALA A 75 7.44 17.32 -0.15
CA ALA A 75 8.79 17.87 0.00
C ALA A 75 9.56 17.19 1.14
N LYS A 76 8.88 16.88 2.25
CA LYS A 76 9.47 16.17 3.38
C LYS A 76 9.91 14.75 3.01
N ILE A 77 9.08 13.98 2.30
CA ILE A 77 9.42 12.63 1.88
C ILE A 77 10.60 12.64 0.89
N GLN A 78 10.60 13.57 -0.06
CA GLN A 78 11.73 13.75 -0.99
C GLN A 78 13.03 14.08 -0.26
N ARG A 79 12.98 14.97 0.74
CA ARG A 79 14.16 15.40 1.51
C ARG A 79 14.68 14.31 2.45
N GLU A 80 13.79 13.58 3.12
CA GLU A 80 14.17 12.58 4.13
C GLU A 80 14.56 11.23 3.49
N PHE A 81 13.95 10.86 2.37
CA PHE A 81 14.08 9.50 1.79
C PHE A 81 14.46 9.47 0.31
N GLY A 82 14.60 10.62 -0.35
CA GLY A 82 14.92 10.71 -1.78
C GLY A 82 13.78 10.33 -2.73
N TRP A 83 12.59 10.01 -2.20
CA TRP A 83 11.44 9.55 -2.97
C TRP A 83 10.59 10.71 -3.50
N LYS A 84 10.36 10.72 -4.81
CA LYS A 84 9.50 11.70 -5.46
C LYS A 84 8.06 11.22 -5.46
N LEU A 85 7.22 11.85 -4.64
CA LEU A 85 5.79 11.61 -4.65
C LEU A 85 5.10 12.44 -5.72
N GLU A 86 4.29 11.79 -6.57
CA GLU A 86 3.47 12.44 -7.58
C GLU A 86 2.00 12.21 -7.28
N HIS A 87 1.27 13.29 -7.01
CA HIS A 87 -0.17 13.23 -6.77
C HIS A 87 -0.91 12.96 -8.09
N VAL A 88 -1.58 11.82 -8.15
CA VAL A 88 -2.44 11.48 -9.28
C VAL A 88 -3.83 12.05 -9.04
N LYS A 89 -4.15 13.12 -9.78
CA LYS A 89 -5.45 13.81 -9.72
C LYS A 89 -6.19 13.70 -11.06
N LYS A 90 -7.50 13.98 -11.02
CA LYS A 90 -8.30 14.16 -12.23
C LYS A 90 -7.76 15.38 -12.98
N THR A 91 -7.48 15.22 -14.27
CA THR A 91 -6.96 16.29 -15.14
C THR A 91 -8.07 17.17 -15.71
N ASP A 92 -9.26 16.60 -15.89
CA ASP A 92 -10.32 17.24 -16.67
C ASP A 92 -11.44 17.83 -15.79
N GLU A 93 -11.83 19.06 -16.11
CA GLU A 93 -12.99 19.77 -15.56
C GLU A 93 -14.33 19.25 -16.11
N GLU A 94 -14.28 18.28 -17.03
CA GLU A 94 -15.49 17.75 -17.66
C GLU A 94 -16.42 17.07 -16.64
N PRO A 95 -17.72 17.37 -16.69
CA PRO A 95 -18.72 16.76 -15.83
C PRO A 95 -18.82 15.26 -16.16
N GLY A 96 -18.65 14.42 -15.14
CA GLY A 96 -18.74 12.97 -15.27
C GLY A 96 -17.59 12.20 -14.64
N PHE A 97 -17.66 10.87 -14.78
CA PHE A 97 -16.63 9.94 -14.34
C PHE A 97 -15.51 9.87 -15.36
N THR A 98 -14.29 10.24 -14.94
CA THR A 98 -13.08 10.10 -15.76
C THR A 98 -12.16 9.09 -15.09
N VAL A 99 -11.62 8.17 -15.90
CA VAL A 99 -10.66 7.18 -15.41
C VAL A 99 -9.35 7.88 -15.08
N ILE A 100 -8.96 7.83 -13.80
CA ILE A 100 -7.66 8.32 -13.34
C ILE A 100 -6.62 7.22 -13.54
N PRO A 101 -5.58 7.43 -14.38
CA PRO A 101 -4.55 6.42 -14.62
C PRO A 101 -3.89 5.95 -13.32
N LYS A 102 -3.61 4.66 -13.20
CA LYS A 102 -2.88 4.01 -12.07
C LYS A 102 -3.55 4.06 -10.69
N ARG A 103 -4.61 4.85 -10.48
CA ARG A 103 -5.32 5.00 -9.19
C ARG A 103 -5.82 3.66 -8.61
N TRP A 104 -6.30 2.77 -9.47
CA TRP A 104 -6.91 1.50 -9.06
C TRP A 104 -5.93 0.35 -8.82
N VAL A 105 -4.62 0.56 -9.03
CA VAL A 105 -3.64 -0.53 -8.92
C VAL A 105 -3.57 -1.07 -7.49
N VAL A 106 -3.47 -0.18 -6.50
CA VAL A 106 -3.44 -0.55 -5.07
C VAL A 106 -4.75 -1.21 -4.64
N GLU A 107 -5.89 -0.69 -5.08
CA GLU A 107 -7.21 -1.24 -4.75
C GLU A 107 -7.39 -2.65 -5.34
N ARG A 108 -6.89 -2.88 -6.55
CA ARG A 108 -6.85 -4.22 -7.16
C ARG A 108 -5.95 -5.18 -6.38
N THR A 109 -4.80 -4.71 -5.90
CA THR A 109 -3.94 -5.52 -5.03
C THR A 109 -4.67 -5.91 -3.74
N TYR A 110 -5.40 -4.97 -3.12
CA TYR A 110 -6.23 -5.26 -1.95
C TYR A 110 -7.34 -6.26 -2.24
N SER A 111 -7.98 -6.20 -3.40
CA SER A 111 -9.04 -7.16 -3.75
C SER A 111 -8.49 -8.58 -3.87
N TRP A 112 -7.25 -8.77 -4.37
CA TRP A 112 -6.60 -10.07 -4.37
C TRP A 112 -6.41 -10.65 -2.98
N PHE A 113 -6.05 -9.82 -1.99
CA PHE A 113 -5.91 -10.25 -0.60
C PHE A 113 -7.22 -10.77 0.00
N GLY A 114 -8.37 -10.30 -0.49
CA GLY A 114 -9.69 -10.80 -0.09
C GLY A 114 -9.88 -12.30 -0.34
N HIS A 115 -9.17 -12.89 -1.31
CA HIS A 115 -9.22 -14.33 -1.59
C HIS A 115 -8.39 -15.19 -0.62
N TYR A 116 -7.57 -14.56 0.22
CA TYR A 116 -6.77 -15.26 1.23
C TYR A 116 -7.46 -15.14 2.58
N ARG A 117 -7.96 -16.27 3.11
CA ARG A 117 -8.72 -16.32 4.37
C ARG A 117 -8.06 -15.54 5.50
N ARG A 118 -6.74 -15.67 5.68
CA ARG A 118 -5.96 -14.98 6.73
C ARG A 118 -5.80 -13.46 6.53
N LEU A 119 -6.02 -12.95 5.32
CA LEU A 119 -5.95 -11.53 5.01
C LEU A 119 -7.33 -10.85 4.92
N SER A 120 -8.40 -11.65 4.79
CA SER A 120 -9.80 -11.17 4.72
C SER A 120 -10.21 -10.33 5.93
N LYS A 121 -9.62 -10.61 7.09
CA LYS A 121 -9.72 -9.81 8.32
C LYS A 121 -8.34 -9.76 8.98
N ASP A 122 -8.26 -8.96 10.02
CA ASP A 122 -7.06 -8.86 10.82
C ASP A 122 -7.03 -9.96 11.89
N TYR A 123 -6.47 -11.12 11.55
CA TYR A 123 -6.44 -12.30 12.43
C TYR A 123 -5.19 -12.39 13.30
N GLU A 124 -4.08 -11.84 12.82
CA GLU A 124 -2.77 -12.10 13.41
C GLU A 124 -2.59 -11.35 14.73
N PHE A 125 -1.79 -11.88 15.66
CA PHE A 125 -1.50 -11.15 16.90
C PHE A 125 -0.51 -10.01 16.62
N LEU A 126 0.64 -10.34 16.04
CA LEU A 126 1.70 -9.37 15.73
C LEU A 126 1.49 -8.73 14.34
N PRO A 127 1.79 -7.43 14.18
CA PRO A 127 1.78 -6.77 12.87
C PRO A 127 2.73 -7.46 11.90
N THR A 128 3.95 -7.79 12.34
CA THR A 128 4.96 -8.48 11.53
C THR A 128 4.43 -9.79 10.95
N THR A 129 3.67 -10.59 11.71
CA THR A 129 3.03 -11.80 11.17
C THR A 129 1.99 -11.46 10.09
N SER A 130 1.21 -10.40 10.27
CA SER A 130 0.28 -9.89 9.25
C SER A 130 1.02 -9.47 7.97
N GLU A 131 2.17 -8.83 8.11
CA GLU A 131 3.05 -8.45 6.99
C GLU A 131 3.55 -9.69 6.24
N MET A 132 4.05 -10.70 6.97
CA MET A 132 4.52 -11.95 6.37
C MET A 132 3.40 -12.69 5.62
N MET A 133 2.17 -12.66 6.13
CA MET A 133 1.03 -13.25 5.42
C MET A 133 0.73 -12.53 4.09
N ILE A 134 0.95 -11.22 4.03
CA ILE A 134 0.81 -10.46 2.78
C ILE A 134 1.92 -10.86 1.79
N PHE A 135 3.17 -10.92 2.24
CA PHE A 135 4.27 -11.38 1.38
C PHE A 135 4.06 -12.81 0.86
N ALA A 136 3.64 -13.74 1.72
CA ALA A 136 3.32 -15.11 1.33
C ALA A 136 2.19 -15.17 0.27
N SER A 137 1.14 -14.34 0.43
CA SER A 137 0.09 -14.24 -0.57
C SER A 137 0.60 -13.70 -1.90
N MET A 138 1.56 -12.76 -1.87
CA MET A 138 2.12 -12.17 -3.08
C MET A 138 3.03 -13.14 -3.83
N ILE A 139 3.86 -13.90 -3.11
CA ILE A 139 4.66 -15.01 -3.68
C ILE A 139 3.74 -16.00 -4.41
N HIS A 140 2.65 -16.41 -3.78
CA HIS A 140 1.70 -17.33 -4.42
C HIS A 140 1.04 -16.73 -5.67
N ILE A 141 0.68 -15.44 -5.66
CA ILE A 141 0.17 -14.75 -6.86
C ILE A 141 1.22 -14.73 -7.98
N MET A 142 2.47 -14.41 -7.65
CA MET A 142 3.57 -14.32 -8.61
C MET A 142 3.85 -15.67 -9.24
N LEU A 143 3.93 -16.75 -8.45
CA LEU A 143 4.12 -18.12 -8.96
C LEU A 143 3.01 -18.52 -9.93
N ARG A 144 1.74 -18.29 -9.57
CA ARG A 144 0.60 -18.61 -10.45
C ARG A 144 0.57 -17.80 -11.74
N ARG A 145 1.15 -16.59 -11.75
CA ARG A 145 1.26 -15.77 -12.97
C ARG A 145 2.40 -16.25 -13.84
N PHE A 146 3.51 -16.61 -13.23
CA PHE A 146 4.68 -17.16 -13.91
C PHE A 146 4.32 -18.46 -14.63
N GLU A 147 3.67 -19.41 -13.95
CA GLU A 147 3.23 -20.68 -14.55
C GLU A 147 2.32 -20.47 -15.77
N ARG A 148 1.36 -19.54 -15.69
CA ARG A 148 0.48 -19.22 -16.82
C ARG A 148 1.22 -18.62 -18.00
N GLN A 149 2.27 -17.83 -17.76
CA GLN A 149 3.08 -17.30 -18.84
C GLN A 149 3.89 -18.41 -19.52
N SER A 150 4.50 -19.31 -18.74
CA SER A 150 5.25 -20.45 -19.27
C SER A 150 4.39 -21.43 -20.08
N GLN A 151 3.08 -21.50 -19.83
CA GLN A 151 2.14 -22.32 -20.61
C GLN A 151 1.66 -21.67 -21.92
N ASN A 152 1.91 -20.37 -22.10
CA ASN A 152 1.50 -19.60 -23.29
C ASN A 152 2.68 -19.33 -24.25
N ILE A 153 3.84 -19.93 -23.99
CA ILE A 153 5.05 -19.89 -24.82
C ILE A 153 5.24 -21.30 -25.39
#